data_AF-A0A3S3M374-F1
#
_entry.id   AF-A0A3S3M374-F1
#
_cell.length_a   1.000
_cell.length_b   1.000
_cell.length_c   1.000
_cell.angle_alpha   90.00
_cell.angle_beta   90.00
_cell.angle_gamma   90.00
#
_symmetry.space_group_name_H-M   'P 1'
#
loop_
_entity.id
_entity.type
_entity.pdbx_description
1 polymer ?
#
loop_
_entity_poly.entity_id
_entity_poly.type
_entity_poly.pdbx_seq_one_letter_code
_entity_poly.pdbx_strand_id
1 'polypeptide(L)'
;MLARPTIILHTDKPAGALAVLAEMHPDLDVHACDTYAGLPALIEQISAEVVYSIRFDGTARYPRQALVESPTVKWVSIGGSGTDHLGR
;
A
#
# COMPACT_ATOMS: atom_id res chain seq x y z
N MET A 1 23.75 -4.52 -7.15
CA MET A 1 22.34 -4.19 -7.45
C MET A 1 21.75 -3.56 -6.21
N LEU A 2 21.11 -2.39 -6.33
CA LEU A 2 20.25 -1.90 -5.25
C LEU A 2 19.07 -2.87 -5.15
N ALA A 3 18.72 -3.32 -3.94
CA ALA A 3 17.53 -4.12 -3.72
C ALA A 3 16.30 -3.33 -4.19
N ARG A 4 15.39 -3.99 -4.92
CA ARG A 4 14.13 -3.37 -5.34
C ARG A 4 13.12 -3.51 -4.20
N PRO A 5 12.38 -2.45 -3.86
CA PRO A 5 11.42 -2.52 -2.78
C PRO A 5 10.22 -3.38 -3.16
N THR A 6 9.68 -4.11 -2.18
CA THR A 6 8.37 -4.74 -2.31
C THR A 6 7.27 -3.71 -2.09
N ILE A 7 6.29 -3.67 -3.00
CA ILE A 7 5.27 -2.62 -3.06
C ILE A 7 3.88 -3.23 -2.82
N ILE A 8 3.08 -2.57 -1.98
CA ILE A 8 1.64 -2.85 -1.89
C ILE A 8 0.85 -1.74 -2.59
N LEU A 9 -0.09 -2.15 -3.44
CA LEU A 9 -1.15 -1.33 -4.00
C LEU A 9 -2.45 -1.57 -3.22
N HIS A 10 -2.75 -0.67 -2.28
CA HIS A 10 -3.89 -0.77 -1.37
C HIS A 10 -5.07 0.09 -1.84
N THR A 11 -6.05 -0.53 -2.50
CA THR A 11 -7.24 0.11 -3.10
C THR A 11 -8.35 -0.92 -3.34
N ASP A 12 -9.63 -0.52 -3.26
CA ASP A 12 -10.78 -1.40 -3.50
C ASP A 12 -10.92 -1.87 -4.96
N LYS A 13 -10.19 -1.23 -5.88
CA LYS A 13 -10.22 -1.54 -7.32
C LYS A 13 -8.81 -1.58 -7.93
N PRO A 14 -7.98 -2.59 -7.58
CA PRO A 14 -6.56 -2.59 -7.95
C PRO A 14 -6.31 -2.90 -9.43
N ALA A 15 -7.24 -3.57 -10.12
CA ALA A 15 -7.02 -4.15 -11.45
C ALA A 15 -6.48 -3.14 -12.49
N GLY A 16 -7.06 -1.94 -12.56
CA GLY A 16 -6.64 -0.93 -13.55
C GLY A 16 -5.22 -0.43 -13.29
N ALA A 17 -4.87 -0.14 -12.04
CA ALA A 17 -3.54 0.33 -11.67
C ALA A 17 -2.48 -0.79 -11.79
N LEU A 18 -2.83 -2.04 -11.44
CA LEU A 18 -1.94 -3.18 -11.66
C LEU A 18 -1.60 -3.37 -13.14
N ALA A 19 -2.58 -3.25 -14.04
CA ALA A 19 -2.35 -3.39 -15.47
C ALA A 19 -1.35 -2.33 -15.98
N VAL A 20 -1.52 -1.08 -15.58
CA VAL A 20 -0.60 0.02 -15.94
C VAL A 20 0.80 -0.22 -15.38
N LEU A 21 0.92 -0.66 -14.12
CA LEU A 21 2.22 -0.94 -13.50
C LEU A 21 2.92 -2.12 -14.18
N ALA A 22 2.20 -3.19 -14.52
CA ALA A 22 2.77 -4.34 -15.21
C ALA A 22 3.25 -3.99 -16.63
N GLU A 23 2.55 -3.08 -17.33
CA GLU A 23 2.95 -2.61 -18.66
C GLU A 23 4.16 -1.67 -18.60
N MET A 24 4.11 -0.65 -17.73
CA MET A 24 5.08 0.44 -17.71
C MET A 24 6.31 0.15 -16.86
N HIS A 25 6.16 -0.71 -15.85
CA HIS A 25 7.17 -1.03 -14.84
C HIS A 25 7.15 -2.53 -14.49
N PRO A 26 7.38 -3.42 -15.48
CA PRO A 26 7.30 -4.89 -15.30
C PRO A 26 8.32 -5.45 -14.31
N ASP A 27 9.24 -4.61 -13.86
CA ASP A 27 10.37 -4.96 -13.04
C ASP A 27 10.12 -4.71 -11.53
N LEU A 28 8.98 -4.10 -11.19
CA LEU A 28 8.51 -3.88 -9.82
C LEU A 28 7.75 -5.10 -9.27
N ASP A 29 8.01 -5.43 -8.01
CA ASP A 29 7.25 -6.44 -7.28
C ASP A 29 6.06 -5.80 -6.56
N VAL A 30 4.88 -5.84 -7.21
CA VAL A 30 3.66 -5.15 -6.75
C VAL A 30 2.60 -6.18 -6.34
N HIS A 31 2.12 -6.06 -5.11
CA HIS A 31 1.08 -6.90 -4.53
C HIS A 31 -0.17 -6.06 -4.27
N ALA A 32 -1.33 -6.51 -4.74
CA ALA A 32 -2.58 -5.82 -4.45
C ALA A 32 -3.16 -6.21 -3.10
N CYS A 33 -3.80 -5.24 -2.45
CA CYS A 33 -4.61 -5.43 -1.25
C CYS A 33 -5.88 -4.59 -1.37
N ASP A 34 -7.04 -5.23 -1.40
CA ASP A 34 -8.33 -4.57 -1.61
C ASP A 34 -9.18 -4.46 -0.35
N THR A 35 -8.62 -4.83 0.80
CA THR A 35 -9.29 -4.74 2.09
C THR A 35 -8.37 -4.15 3.16
N TYR A 36 -8.96 -3.35 4.05
CA TYR A 36 -8.24 -2.81 5.20
C TYR A 36 -7.78 -3.88 6.17
N ALA A 37 -8.59 -4.93 6.37
CA ALA A 37 -8.27 -6.02 7.28
C ALA A 37 -7.11 -6.89 6.78
N GLY A 38 -6.94 -7.01 5.46
CA GLY A 38 -5.85 -7.79 4.86
C GLY A 38 -4.50 -7.07 4.88
N LEU A 39 -4.49 -5.74 4.93
CA LEU A 39 -3.26 -4.95 4.79
C LEU A 39 -2.16 -5.30 5.81
N PRO A 40 -2.43 -5.40 7.13
CA PRO A 40 -1.38 -5.70 8.10
C PRO A 40 -0.70 -7.04 7.85
N ALA A 41 -1.48 -8.09 7.54
CA ALA A 41 -0.97 -9.42 7.26
C ALA A 41 -0.13 -9.44 5.98
N LEU A 42 -0.56 -8.72 4.93
CA LEU A 42 0.21 -8.64 3.70
C LEU A 42 1.54 -7.91 3.89
N ILE A 43 1.56 -6.80 4.65
CA ILE A 43 2.80 -6.08 4.99
C ILE A 43 3.82 -7.02 5.64
N GLU A 44 3.38 -7.81 6.63
CA GLU A 44 4.25 -8.76 7.33
C GLU A 44 4.73 -9.88 6.39
N GLN A 45 3.81 -10.49 5.64
CA GLN A 45 4.10 -11.62 4.76
C GLN A 45 5.20 -11.32 3.74
N ILE A 46 5.16 -10.12 3.14
CA ILE A 46 6.07 -9.74 2.05
C ILE A 46 7.16 -8.75 2.48
N SER A 47 7.18 -8.38 3.77
CA SER A 47 8.06 -7.35 4.31
C SER A 47 8.00 -6.05 3.50
N ALA A 48 6.78 -5.60 3.22
CA ALA A 48 6.55 -4.46 2.31
C ALA A 48 7.33 -3.21 2.76
N GLU A 49 7.98 -2.56 1.79
CA GLU A 49 8.76 -1.34 2.02
C GLU A 49 8.02 -0.08 1.56
N VAL A 50 7.18 -0.21 0.53
CA VAL A 50 6.38 0.87 -0.03
C VAL A 50 4.92 0.48 -0.04
N VAL A 51 4.05 1.40 0.39
CA VAL A 51 2.59 1.22 0.27
C VAL A 51 1.98 2.42 -0.44
N TYR A 52 1.40 2.21 -1.61
CA TYR A 52 0.42 3.14 -2.17
C TYR A 52 -0.94 2.82 -1.57
N SER A 53 -1.58 3.78 -0.91
CA SER A 53 -2.83 3.55 -0.20
C SER A 53 -3.90 4.58 -0.55
N ILE A 54 -5.09 4.10 -0.87
CA ILE A 54 -6.30 4.90 -0.99
C ILE A 54 -7.17 4.66 0.25
N ARG A 55 -7.81 5.71 0.75
CA ARG A 55 -8.82 5.60 1.80
C ARG A 55 -10.19 5.34 1.16
N PHE A 56 -10.56 4.07 1.00
CA PHE A 56 -11.79 3.64 0.28
C PHE A 56 -12.92 3.10 1.17
N ASP A 57 -12.64 2.60 2.39
CA ASP A 57 -13.66 2.04 3.30
C ASP A 57 -13.81 2.83 4.61
N GLY A 58 -13.86 4.16 4.49
CA GLY A 58 -14.05 5.07 5.61
C GLY A 58 -12.82 5.26 6.51
N THR A 59 -12.81 6.34 7.30
CA THR A 59 -11.64 6.69 8.12
C THR A 59 -11.50 5.83 9.37
N ALA A 60 -12.61 5.47 10.02
CA ALA A 60 -12.58 4.75 11.30
C ALA A 60 -11.97 3.34 11.21
N ARG A 61 -12.03 2.71 10.02
CA ARG A 61 -11.46 1.39 9.77
C ARG A 61 -10.09 1.45 9.08
N TYR A 62 -9.63 2.64 8.71
CA TYR A 62 -8.39 2.77 7.95
C TYR A 62 -7.22 2.21 8.76
N PRO A 63 -6.40 1.29 8.20
CA PRO A 63 -5.38 0.54 8.92
C PRO A 63 -4.11 1.39 9.14
N ARG A 64 -4.27 2.54 9.79
CA ARG A 64 -3.21 3.53 10.01
C ARG A 64 -2.00 2.92 10.70
N GLN A 65 -2.21 2.21 11.80
CA GLN A 65 -1.12 1.64 12.62
C GLN A 65 -0.21 0.74 11.80
N ALA A 66 -0.79 -0.11 10.94
CA ALA A 66 -0.02 -0.98 10.05
C ALA A 66 0.89 -0.22 9.07
N LEU A 67 0.55 1.02 8.73
CA LEU A 67 1.34 1.86 7.82
C LEU A 67 2.42 2.66 8.55
N VAL A 68 2.13 3.21 9.72
CA VAL A 68 3.00 4.18 10.41
C VAL A 68 3.82 3.58 11.54
N GLU A 69 3.44 2.39 12.03
CA GLU A 69 4.13 1.67 13.10
C GLU A 69 4.81 0.38 12.58
N SER A 70 4.69 0.08 11.28
CA SER A 70 5.39 -1.06 10.69
C SER A 70 6.91 -0.85 10.69
N PRO A 71 7.70 -1.87 11.08
CA PRO A 71 9.16 -1.78 11.04
C PRO A 71 9.74 -1.84 9.61
N THR A 72 8.97 -2.33 8.63
CA THR A 72 9.45 -2.52 7.24
C THR A 72 8.99 -1.41 6.30
N VAL A 73 7.83 -0.80 6.56
CA VAL A 73 7.28 0.25 5.69
C VAL A 73 8.12 1.52 5.84
N LYS A 74 8.78 1.90 4.75
CA LYS A 74 9.66 3.08 4.67
C LYS A 74 9.00 4.25 3.96
N TRP A 75 8.03 3.98 3.09
CA TRP A 75 7.33 5.02 2.33
C TRP A 75 5.86 4.69 2.13
N VAL A 76 5.00 5.67 2.42
CA VAL A 76 3.57 5.61 2.15
C VAL A 76 3.20 6.73 1.19
N SER A 77 2.60 6.35 0.06
CA SER A 77 2.00 7.29 -0.90
C SER A 77 0.49 7.25 -0.77
N ILE A 78 -0.14 8.40 -0.59
CA ILE A 78 -1.60 8.50 -0.48
C ILE A 78 -2.18 8.89 -1.84
N GLY A 79 -3.13 8.10 -2.34
CA GLY A 79 -3.74 8.31 -3.67
C GLY A 79 -4.67 9.52 -3.79
N GLY A 80 -4.78 10.34 -2.74
CA GLY A 80 -5.56 11.58 -2.72
C GLY A 80 -4.83 12.69 -1.96
N SER A 81 -5.36 13.92 -2.00
CA SER A 81 -4.70 15.08 -1.39
C SER A 81 -4.78 15.13 0.14
N GLY A 82 -5.76 14.45 0.75
CA GLY A 82 -5.97 14.46 2.20
C GLY A 82 -5.18 13.36 2.91
N THR A 83 -4.38 13.74 3.91
CA THR A 83 -3.55 12.84 4.73
C THR A 83 -3.92 12.87 6.21
N ASP A 84 -4.99 13.58 6.61
CA ASP A 84 -5.39 13.79 8.01
C ASP A 84 -5.59 12.49 8.79
N HIS A 85 -5.98 11.40 8.11
CA HIS A 85 -6.18 10.10 8.74
C HIS A 85 -4.88 9.41 9.16
N LEU A 86 -3.71 9.92 8.74
CA LEU A 86 -2.40 9.45 9.19
C LEU A 86 -1.92 10.17 10.47
N GLY A 87 -2.45 11.37 10.76
CA GLY A 87 -2.02 12.18 11.90
C GLY A 87 -2.82 11.95 13.19
N ARG A 88 -3.82 11.06 13.18
CA ARG A 88 -4.74 10.82 14.30
C ARG A 88 -4.40 9.57 15.08
#